data_AF-A0AAW7KG03-F1
#
_entry.id   AF-A0AAW7KG03-F1
#
_cell.length_a   1.000
_cell.length_b   1.000
_cell.length_c   1.000
_cell.angle_alpha   90.00
_cell.angle_beta   90.00
_cell.angle_gamma   90.00
#
_symmetry.space_group_name_H-M   'P 1'
#
loop_
_entity.id
_entity.type
_entity.pdbx_description
1 polymer ?
#
loop_
_entity_poly.entity_id
_entity_poly.type
_entity_poly.pdbx_seq_one_letter_code
_entity_poly.pdbx_strand_id
1 'polypeptide(L)'
;MKKLFCVILVIFLTGCSSQKANEPKKQENSTDHTTSMKSSANHYSSSTETSSNNKLKETSESASTTQASAKSKNEVSTNVEEANSLEATPYAVDLSSLNNPLVFNFKGMNVPTSITLENLNSTPTATFRTKLFGAENGQVKEAINKYELSINTIPTKEIRIFSAADNSIRTVKVNTELILGTNISSNDEQNRSGTLYLFNNKNGSISLITPNYAGNVTDDQKDVMLEVIQ
;
A
#
# COMPACT_ATOMS: atom_id res chain seq x y z
N MET A 1 32.38 13.71 -54.90
CA MET A 1 31.40 14.68 -55.44
C MET A 1 30.53 13.98 -56.47
N LYS A 2 29.19 14.19 -56.41
CA LYS A 2 28.07 13.60 -57.21
C LYS A 2 27.22 12.64 -56.34
N LYS A 3 25.89 12.71 -56.23
CA LYS A 3 24.82 13.65 -56.62
C LYS A 3 23.65 13.36 -55.65
N LEU A 4 23.01 14.42 -55.17
CA LEU A 4 21.79 14.42 -54.35
C LEU A 4 20.58 14.06 -55.24
N PHE A 5 19.74 13.12 -54.82
CA PHE A 5 18.41 12.89 -55.39
C PHE A 5 17.37 12.96 -54.26
N CYS A 6 16.78 14.14 -54.08
CA CYS A 6 15.53 14.31 -53.35
C CYS A 6 14.38 14.07 -54.33
N VAL A 7 13.58 13.04 -54.11
CA VAL A 7 12.27 12.87 -54.77
C VAL A 7 11.20 13.06 -53.70
N ILE A 8 10.64 14.26 -53.68
CA ILE A 8 9.44 14.61 -52.92
C ILE A 8 8.25 14.19 -53.80
N LEU A 9 7.43 13.27 -53.31
CA LEU A 9 6.16 12.90 -53.94
C LEU A 9 5.01 13.45 -53.09
N VAL A 10 4.42 14.56 -53.55
CA VAL A 10 3.17 15.12 -53.04
C VAL A 10 2.04 14.48 -53.85
N ILE A 11 1.13 13.77 -53.19
CA ILE A 11 -0.13 13.31 -53.81
C ILE A 11 -1.31 13.96 -53.07
N PHE A 12 -2.24 14.40 -53.90
CA PHE A 12 -3.33 15.34 -53.66
C PHE A 12 -4.45 14.87 -52.72
N LEU A 13 -5.07 15.88 -52.12
CA LEU A 13 -6.35 15.93 -51.42
C LEU A 13 -7.49 15.24 -52.20
N THR A 14 -8.32 14.46 -51.49
CA THR A 14 -9.75 14.37 -51.78
C THR A 14 -10.55 14.50 -50.48
N GLY A 15 -11.38 15.54 -50.42
CA GLY A 15 -12.41 15.70 -49.42
C GLY A 15 -13.70 15.04 -49.89
N CYS A 16 -14.46 14.50 -48.94
CA CYS A 16 -15.89 14.25 -49.10
C CYS A 16 -16.62 14.91 -47.93
N SER A 17 -17.24 16.04 -48.25
CA SER A 17 -18.30 16.67 -47.46
C SER A 17 -19.55 15.82 -47.53
N SER A 18 -20.28 15.73 -46.42
CA SER A 18 -21.71 15.40 -46.44
C SER A 18 -22.42 16.30 -45.45
N GLN A 19 -22.82 17.46 -45.96
CA GLN A 19 -23.84 18.32 -45.37
C GLN A 19 -25.17 17.95 -46.02
N LYS A 20 -26.14 17.51 -45.23
CA LYS A 20 -27.56 17.70 -45.55
C LYS A 20 -28.23 18.35 -44.35
N ALA A 21 -28.53 19.64 -44.54
CA ALA A 21 -29.50 20.37 -43.76
C ALA A 21 -30.91 20.01 -44.25
N ASN A 22 -31.85 19.90 -43.31
CA ASN A 22 -33.25 20.28 -43.48
C ASN A 22 -33.76 20.73 -42.09
N GLU A 23 -33.88 22.04 -41.96
CA GLU A 23 -34.59 22.79 -40.90
C GLU A 23 -36.12 22.86 -41.22
N PRO A 24 -37.00 23.50 -40.41
CA PRO A 24 -37.06 23.64 -38.95
C PRO A 24 -38.50 23.62 -38.35
N LYS A 25 -38.58 23.90 -37.03
CA LYS A 25 -39.66 24.52 -36.23
C LYS A 25 -40.84 23.67 -35.71
N LYS A 26 -40.90 23.54 -34.39
CA LYS A 26 -41.87 24.31 -33.58
C LYS A 26 -41.32 24.63 -32.18
N GLN A 27 -41.48 25.88 -31.81
CA GLN A 27 -41.18 26.53 -30.54
C GLN A 27 -42.52 26.96 -29.93
N GLU A 28 -42.72 26.69 -28.64
CA GLU A 28 -43.58 27.47 -27.72
C GLU A 28 -43.15 27.09 -26.29
N ASN A 29 -42.37 27.96 -25.63
CA ASN A 29 -42.74 28.93 -24.59
C ASN A 29 -42.94 28.27 -23.21
N SER A 30 -41.93 28.31 -22.33
CA SER A 30 -41.59 29.37 -21.34
C SER A 30 -42.51 29.38 -20.12
N THR A 31 -41.95 29.04 -18.94
CA THR A 31 -42.11 29.86 -17.74
C THR A 31 -40.93 29.63 -16.78
N ASP A 32 -40.27 30.72 -16.42
CA ASP A 32 -39.24 30.85 -15.39
C ASP A 32 -39.75 30.50 -13.99
N HIS A 33 -38.88 29.93 -13.13
CA HIS A 33 -38.67 30.43 -11.76
C HIS A 33 -37.43 29.82 -11.08
N THR A 34 -36.39 30.65 -11.01
CA THR A 34 -35.52 30.98 -9.86
C THR A 34 -35.36 29.99 -8.69
N THR A 35 -34.12 29.49 -8.57
CA THR A 35 -33.24 29.42 -7.39
C THR A 35 -33.83 29.31 -5.97
N SER A 36 -33.48 28.22 -5.28
CA SER A 36 -33.19 28.26 -3.83
C SER A 36 -32.24 27.12 -3.45
N MET A 37 -31.11 27.52 -2.87
CA MET A 37 -30.16 26.62 -2.21
C MET A 37 -30.78 26.04 -0.94
N LYS A 38 -30.59 24.73 -0.72
CA LYS A 38 -30.59 24.18 0.63
C LYS A 38 -29.47 23.17 0.79
N SER A 39 -28.47 23.59 1.53
CA SER A 39 -27.44 22.79 2.16
C SER A 39 -28.06 21.64 2.96
N SER A 40 -27.64 20.40 2.69
CA SER A 40 -27.80 19.29 3.62
C SER A 40 -26.44 18.99 4.23
N ALA A 41 -26.23 19.51 5.43
CA ALA A 41 -25.19 19.06 6.33
C ALA A 41 -25.59 17.68 6.87
N ASN A 42 -24.81 16.64 6.55
CA ASN A 42 -24.94 15.35 7.24
C ASN A 42 -24.15 15.44 8.55
N HIS A 43 -24.90 15.62 9.64
CA HIS A 43 -24.38 15.51 10.99
C HIS A 43 -24.16 14.05 11.37
N TYR A 44 -22.94 13.80 11.82
CA TYR A 44 -22.48 12.59 12.48
C TYR A 44 -23.20 12.47 13.85
N SER A 45 -24.15 11.54 13.97
CA SER A 45 -24.77 11.21 15.26
C SER A 45 -24.04 10.06 15.92
N SER A 46 -23.23 10.41 16.90
CA SER A 46 -22.70 9.53 17.95
C SER A 46 -23.87 8.90 18.73
N SER A 47 -23.87 7.57 18.83
CA SER A 47 -24.76 6.82 19.72
C SER A 47 -24.06 6.65 21.07
N THR A 48 -24.55 7.32 22.11
CA THR A 48 -24.20 7.05 23.50
C THR A 48 -25.38 6.35 24.17
N GLU A 49 -25.24 5.07 24.46
CA GLU A 49 -26.04 4.33 25.44
C GLU A 49 -25.07 3.73 26.47
N THR A 50 -25.06 4.26 27.70
CA THR A 50 -25.72 3.70 28.90
C THR A 50 -24.70 2.97 29.78
N SER A 51 -24.01 3.74 30.62
CA SER A 51 -23.22 3.22 31.73
C SER A 51 -24.11 3.04 32.95
N SER A 52 -24.32 1.79 33.36
CA SER A 52 -24.73 1.43 34.72
C SER A 52 -23.56 0.71 35.39
N ASN A 53 -23.10 1.20 36.55
CA ASN A 53 -22.92 0.39 37.76
C ASN A 53 -22.22 1.17 38.90
N ASN A 54 -22.99 1.39 39.96
CA ASN A 54 -22.70 1.40 41.39
C ASN A 54 -21.28 1.70 41.93
N LYS A 55 -21.18 2.88 42.57
CA LYS A 55 -20.88 3.13 44.00
C LYS A 55 -20.35 1.95 44.85
N LEU A 56 -19.15 2.14 45.42
CA LEU A 56 -18.70 1.84 46.79
C LEU A 56 -17.26 2.41 46.92
N LYS A 57 -17.04 3.60 47.48
CA LYS A 57 -16.64 3.90 48.88
C LYS A 57 -15.60 2.92 49.45
N GLU A 58 -14.34 3.36 49.55
CA GLU A 58 -13.58 3.28 50.80
C GLU A 58 -12.41 4.27 50.82
N THR A 59 -11.99 4.57 52.04
CA THR A 59 -11.40 5.80 52.54
C THR A 59 -10.10 5.45 53.26
N SER A 60 -9.07 6.24 52.99
CA SER A 60 -7.92 6.63 53.86
C SER A 60 -6.90 5.60 54.37
N GLU A 61 -5.64 5.93 54.01
CA GLU A 61 -4.50 6.18 54.91
C GLU A 61 -4.06 5.12 55.94
N SER A 62 -2.84 4.58 55.80
CA SER A 62 -1.63 5.11 56.48
C SER A 62 -0.46 4.11 56.53
N ALA A 63 0.71 4.64 56.16
CA ALA A 63 2.04 4.53 56.77
C ALA A 63 2.62 3.19 57.30
N SER A 64 3.74 2.82 56.67
CA SER A 64 5.07 2.50 57.21
C SER A 64 5.26 1.40 58.28
N THR A 65 6.15 0.45 57.97
CA THR A 65 7.35 0.16 58.80
C THR A 65 8.41 -0.61 58.01
N THR A 66 9.66 -0.21 58.28
CA THR A 66 10.95 -0.68 57.77
C THR A 66 11.44 -1.93 58.52
N GLN A 67 12.11 -2.88 57.85
CA GLN A 67 13.48 -3.38 58.14
C GLN A 67 13.81 -4.78 57.55
N ALA A 68 14.77 -4.77 56.62
CA ALA A 68 15.97 -5.60 56.45
C ALA A 68 16.03 -7.13 56.73
N SER A 69 16.58 -7.79 55.70
CA SER A 69 17.62 -8.86 55.69
C SER A 69 17.22 -10.33 55.97
N ALA A 70 17.37 -11.20 54.96
CA ALA A 70 18.55 -12.08 54.78
C ALA A 70 18.33 -13.17 53.70
N LYS A 71 19.23 -13.18 52.71
CA LYS A 71 19.92 -14.34 52.09
C LYS A 71 19.14 -15.64 51.83
N SER A 72 18.85 -15.93 50.56
CA SER A 72 19.20 -17.23 49.96
C SER A 72 19.37 -17.18 48.45
N LYS A 73 20.46 -17.82 48.04
CA LYS A 73 20.96 -18.08 46.70
C LYS A 73 19.97 -19.00 45.97
N ASN A 74 19.42 -18.54 44.84
CA ASN A 74 18.94 -19.43 43.79
C ASN A 74 19.42 -18.88 42.45
N GLU A 75 20.51 -19.48 42.01
CA GLU A 75 21.06 -19.42 40.67
C GLU A 75 20.10 -20.19 39.76
N VAL A 76 19.27 -19.48 39.00
CA VAL A 76 18.50 -20.07 37.90
C VAL A 76 19.24 -19.71 36.63
N SER A 77 20.19 -20.57 36.29
CA SER A 77 20.69 -20.71 34.93
C SER A 77 19.51 -21.04 34.03
N THR A 78 19.05 -20.06 33.25
CA THR A 78 18.22 -20.34 32.08
C THR A 78 19.14 -20.26 30.88
N ASN A 79 19.84 -21.35 30.63
CA ASN A 79 20.45 -21.59 29.34
C ASN A 79 19.61 -22.69 28.70
N VAL A 80 18.68 -22.31 27.83
CA VAL A 80 18.01 -23.25 26.91
C VAL A 80 17.86 -22.53 25.56
N GLU A 81 18.85 -22.82 24.73
CA GLU A 81 18.73 -23.07 23.29
C GLU A 81 18.40 -21.89 22.38
N GLU A 82 19.47 -21.15 22.06
CA GLU A 82 19.75 -20.71 20.70
C GLU A 82 20.01 -21.96 19.82
N ALA A 83 18.96 -22.75 19.55
CA ALA A 83 18.99 -23.88 18.64
C ALA A 83 18.32 -23.48 17.32
N ASN A 84 19.13 -23.05 16.34
CA ASN A 84 18.84 -22.86 14.91
C ASN A 84 17.43 -22.34 14.55
N SER A 85 17.20 -21.04 14.66
CA SER A 85 15.97 -20.40 14.15
C SER A 85 15.75 -20.57 12.63
N LEU A 86 16.81 -20.92 11.87
CA LEU A 86 16.74 -21.20 10.43
C LEU A 86 15.92 -22.46 10.09
N GLU A 87 15.83 -23.44 11.00
CA GLU A 87 15.04 -24.66 10.79
C GLU A 87 13.53 -24.40 10.92
N ALA A 88 13.12 -23.40 11.72
CA ALA A 88 11.72 -23.08 11.96
C ALA A 88 11.13 -22.14 10.88
N THR A 89 11.96 -21.32 10.23
CA THR A 89 11.53 -20.34 9.23
C THR A 89 12.45 -20.32 8.00
N PRO A 90 12.46 -21.38 7.19
CA PRO A 90 13.42 -21.56 6.09
C PRO A 90 13.21 -20.59 4.90
N TYR A 91 12.08 -19.89 4.85
CA TYR A 91 11.76 -18.89 3.84
C TYR A 91 11.91 -17.45 4.37
N ALA A 92 12.59 -17.26 5.51
CA ALA A 92 12.90 -15.93 6.01
C ALA A 92 13.96 -15.26 5.12
N VAL A 93 13.75 -13.99 4.79
CA VAL A 93 14.72 -13.16 4.09
C VAL A 93 15.69 -12.58 5.12
N ASP A 94 16.97 -12.87 4.95
CA ASP A 94 18.02 -12.22 5.73
C ASP A 94 18.17 -10.76 5.26
N LEU A 95 17.81 -9.81 6.13
CA LEU A 95 17.86 -8.38 5.84
C LEU A 95 19.23 -7.75 6.10
N SER A 96 20.10 -8.44 6.88
CA SER A 96 21.41 -7.92 7.25
C SER A 96 22.37 -7.84 6.06
N SER A 97 22.17 -8.70 5.06
CA SER A 97 22.99 -8.82 3.85
C SER A 97 22.47 -8.00 2.67
N LEU A 98 21.36 -7.27 2.82
CA LEU A 98 20.71 -6.59 1.70
C LEU A 98 21.24 -5.19 1.46
N ASN A 99 21.37 -4.85 0.18
CA ASN A 99 21.60 -3.48 -0.27
C ASN A 99 20.34 -2.66 0.00
N ASN A 100 20.48 -1.62 0.83
CA ASN A 100 19.41 -0.73 1.24
C ASN A 100 19.65 0.65 0.58
N PRO A 101 18.67 1.25 -0.11
CA PRO A 101 17.25 0.87 -0.16
C PRO A 101 16.89 -0.20 -1.19
N LEU A 102 15.86 -0.98 -0.86
CA LEU A 102 15.20 -1.89 -1.81
C LEU A 102 14.10 -1.11 -2.53
N VAL A 103 14.16 -1.03 -3.86
CA VAL A 103 13.16 -0.33 -4.68
C VAL A 103 12.41 -1.37 -5.49
N PHE A 104 11.09 -1.45 -5.33
CA PHE A 104 10.22 -2.37 -6.05
C PHE A 104 9.33 -1.59 -7.03
N ASN A 105 9.36 -1.99 -8.30
CA ASN A 105 8.70 -1.26 -9.38
C ASN A 105 7.45 -1.99 -9.86
N PHE A 106 6.31 -1.32 -9.81
CA PHE A 106 5.04 -1.88 -10.26
C PHE A 106 4.86 -1.67 -11.76
N LYS A 107 4.04 -2.54 -12.34
CA LYS A 107 3.53 -2.40 -13.71
C LYS A 107 2.01 -2.37 -13.64
N GLY A 108 1.39 -1.47 -14.38
CA GLY A 108 -0.07 -1.38 -14.50
C GLY A 108 -0.64 -0.01 -14.18
N MET A 109 -1.97 0.05 -14.13
CA MET A 109 -2.74 1.24 -13.76
C MET A 109 -3.32 1.06 -12.36
N ASN A 110 -3.64 2.17 -11.67
CA ASN A 110 -4.24 2.20 -10.34
C ASN A 110 -3.43 1.48 -9.23
N VAL A 111 -2.14 1.28 -9.47
CA VAL A 111 -1.18 0.79 -8.49
C VAL A 111 -0.17 1.90 -8.18
N PRO A 112 0.54 1.84 -7.04
CA PRO A 112 1.76 2.64 -6.86
C PRO A 112 2.69 2.45 -8.07
N THR A 113 3.48 3.46 -8.40
CA THR A 113 4.60 3.33 -9.35
C THR A 113 5.72 2.50 -8.73
N SER A 114 6.04 2.77 -7.46
CA SER A 114 7.06 2.04 -6.72
C SER A 114 6.80 2.02 -5.22
N ILE A 115 7.42 1.04 -4.56
CA ILE A 115 7.61 1.02 -3.11
C ILE A 115 9.10 0.96 -2.84
N THR A 116 9.60 1.88 -2.04
CA THR A 116 10.99 1.87 -1.55
C THR A 116 10.99 1.50 -0.09
N LEU A 117 11.69 0.43 0.26
CA LEU A 117 11.94 0.04 1.65
C LEU A 117 13.31 0.55 2.07
N GLU A 118 13.35 1.32 3.15
CA GLU A 118 14.55 1.99 3.64
C GLU A 118 14.79 1.62 5.10
N ASN A 119 16.05 1.75 5.56
CA ASN A 119 16.43 1.61 6.97
C ASN A 119 15.99 0.27 7.62
N LEU A 120 16.00 -0.83 6.86
CA LEU A 120 15.53 -2.15 7.31
C LEU A 120 16.24 -2.71 8.55
N ASN A 121 17.45 -2.22 8.85
CA ASN A 121 18.26 -2.64 9.99
C ASN A 121 18.28 -1.60 11.15
N SER A 122 17.42 -0.57 11.11
CA SER A 122 17.31 0.45 12.17
C SER A 122 15.86 0.84 12.46
N THR A 123 15.36 1.91 11.86
CA THR A 123 13.96 2.36 11.92
C THR A 123 13.36 2.17 10.53
N PRO A 124 12.77 1.00 10.22
CA PRO A 124 12.38 0.68 8.86
C PRO A 124 11.24 1.60 8.41
N THR A 125 11.27 1.96 7.13
CA THR A 125 10.20 2.77 6.52
C THR A 125 9.87 2.26 5.13
N ALA A 126 8.62 2.45 4.72
CA ALA A 126 8.16 2.17 3.36
C ALA A 126 7.65 3.46 2.71
N THR A 127 8.22 3.81 1.56
CA THR A 127 7.82 4.98 0.76
C THR A 127 7.10 4.51 -0.51
N PHE A 128 5.82 4.83 -0.62
CA PHE A 128 4.99 4.56 -1.79
C PHE A 128 4.98 5.78 -2.69
N ARG A 129 5.30 5.61 -3.97
CA ARG A 129 5.15 6.65 -4.99
C ARG A 129 4.00 6.27 -5.92
N THR A 130 3.10 7.20 -6.22
CA THR A 130 1.97 7.00 -7.14
C THR A 130 1.92 8.14 -8.13
N LYS A 131 1.82 7.84 -9.43
CA LYS A 131 1.58 8.87 -10.45
C LYS A 131 0.13 9.36 -10.35
N LEU A 132 -0.04 10.66 -10.18
CA LEU A 132 -1.34 11.31 -10.24
C LEU A 132 -1.59 11.78 -11.67
N PHE A 133 -2.61 11.20 -12.32
CA PHE A 133 -3.07 11.66 -13.63
C PHE A 133 -3.88 12.94 -13.45
N GLY A 134 -3.64 13.97 -14.28
CA GLY A 134 -4.43 15.22 -14.27
C GLY A 134 -3.68 16.49 -13.91
N ALA A 135 -2.36 16.55 -14.08
CA ALA A 135 -1.66 17.81 -13.91
C ALA A 135 -1.95 18.78 -15.05
N GLU A 136 -2.43 19.97 -14.69
CA GLU A 136 -2.37 21.13 -15.56
C GLU A 136 -0.92 21.34 -16.02
N ASN A 137 -0.73 21.55 -17.33
CA ASN A 137 0.56 21.83 -17.99
C ASN A 137 1.51 20.64 -18.25
N GLY A 138 1.03 19.39 -18.21
CA GLY A 138 1.80 18.24 -18.70
C GLY A 138 2.94 17.75 -17.79
N GLN A 139 3.04 18.30 -16.57
CA GLN A 139 4.01 17.87 -15.54
C GLN A 139 3.43 16.67 -14.78
N VAL A 140 4.04 15.49 -14.80
CA VAL A 140 3.54 14.36 -13.98
C VAL A 140 3.62 14.74 -12.49
N LYS A 141 2.46 14.82 -11.82
CA LYS A 141 2.40 14.98 -10.36
C LYS A 141 2.56 13.61 -9.70
N GLU A 142 3.29 13.56 -8.59
CA GLU A 142 3.46 12.34 -7.78
C GLU A 142 2.87 12.51 -6.39
N ALA A 143 2.10 11.51 -5.97
CA ALA A 143 1.75 11.27 -4.59
C ALA A 143 2.85 10.42 -3.93
N ILE A 144 3.29 10.83 -2.75
CA ILE A 144 4.31 10.18 -1.93
C ILE A 144 3.70 9.96 -0.55
N ASN A 145 3.61 8.70 -0.14
CA ASN A 145 3.18 8.31 1.20
C ASN A 145 4.31 7.54 1.87
N LYS A 146 4.77 7.97 3.03
CA LYS A 146 5.82 7.31 3.81
C LYS A 146 5.24 6.79 5.12
N TYR A 147 5.52 5.52 5.41
CA TYR A 147 5.04 4.83 6.60
C TYR A 147 6.20 4.31 7.44
N GLU A 148 5.98 4.25 8.76
CA GLU A 148 6.73 3.35 9.63
C GLU A 148 6.49 1.91 9.18
N LEU A 149 7.49 1.06 9.39
CA LEU A 149 7.43 -0.32 8.96
C LEU A 149 7.93 -1.23 10.08
N SER A 150 7.11 -2.18 10.49
CA SER A 150 7.51 -3.28 11.37
C SER A 150 7.82 -4.51 10.54
N ILE A 151 8.90 -5.21 10.88
CA ILE A 151 9.35 -6.41 10.17
C ILE A 151 9.34 -7.56 11.15
N ASN A 152 8.62 -8.62 10.82
CA ASN A 152 8.43 -9.77 11.67
C ASN A 152 8.84 -11.05 10.94
N THR A 153 9.47 -11.97 11.68
CA THR A 153 9.63 -13.36 11.25
C THR A 153 8.45 -14.16 11.80
N ILE A 154 7.66 -14.76 10.91
CA ILE A 154 6.43 -15.50 11.23
C ILE A 154 6.56 -16.98 10.85
N PRO A 155 5.72 -17.88 11.40
CA PRO A 155 5.60 -19.25 10.88
C PRO A 155 5.30 -19.26 9.39
N THR A 156 5.74 -20.32 8.69
CA THR A 156 5.62 -20.40 7.24
C THR A 156 4.18 -20.25 6.80
N LYS A 157 3.92 -19.22 5.99
CA LYS A 157 2.62 -18.93 5.41
C LYS A 157 2.66 -19.13 3.90
N GLU A 158 1.60 -19.75 3.37
CA GLU A 158 1.38 -19.85 1.93
C GLU A 158 0.54 -18.68 1.44
N ILE A 159 0.96 -18.06 0.35
CA ILE A 159 0.29 -16.89 -0.26
C ILE A 159 0.13 -17.14 -1.74
N ARG A 160 -1.08 -16.95 -2.26
CA ARG A 160 -1.33 -16.93 -3.71
C ARG A 160 -0.96 -15.56 -4.26
N ILE A 161 -0.19 -15.54 -5.33
CA ILE A 161 0.25 -14.29 -5.98
C ILE A 161 0.03 -14.34 -7.48
N PHE A 162 -0.27 -13.18 -8.07
CA PHE A 162 -0.03 -12.93 -9.49
C PHE A 162 1.47 -12.73 -9.68
N SER A 163 2.09 -13.58 -10.50
CA SER A 163 3.53 -13.52 -10.71
C SER A 163 3.91 -12.31 -11.56
N ALA A 164 4.98 -11.62 -11.17
CA ALA A 164 5.49 -10.45 -11.90
C ALA A 164 6.02 -10.80 -13.30
N ALA A 165 6.30 -12.08 -13.56
CA ALA A 165 6.86 -12.56 -14.82
C ALA A 165 5.81 -12.67 -15.94
N ASP A 166 4.65 -13.24 -15.63
CA ASP A 166 3.65 -13.66 -16.62
C ASP A 166 2.19 -13.47 -16.16
N ASN A 167 1.97 -12.85 -14.99
CA ASN A 167 0.66 -12.71 -14.35
C ASN A 167 -0.07 -14.03 -14.05
N SER A 168 0.61 -15.18 -14.10
CA SER A 168 0.03 -16.44 -13.65
C SER A 168 -0.17 -16.44 -12.14
N ILE A 169 -1.21 -17.12 -11.67
CA ILE A 169 -1.45 -17.30 -10.23
C ILE A 169 -0.62 -18.50 -9.75
N ARG A 170 0.20 -18.28 -8.72
CA ARG A 170 1.00 -19.34 -8.07
C ARG A 170 1.07 -19.13 -6.56
N THR A 171 1.31 -20.21 -5.82
CA THR A 171 1.51 -20.15 -4.37
C THR A 171 3.00 -20.01 -4.04
N VAL A 172 3.32 -19.16 -3.07
CA VAL A 172 4.66 -19.02 -2.47
C VAL A 172 4.62 -19.20 -0.97
N LYS A 173 5.75 -19.61 -0.40
CA LYS A 173 5.96 -19.71 1.03
C LYS A 173 6.78 -18.53 1.51
N VAL A 174 6.36 -17.92 2.62
CA VAL A 174 7.01 -16.76 3.20
C VAL A 174 7.16 -16.92 4.71
N ASN A 175 8.21 -16.33 5.26
CA ASN A 175 8.36 -16.12 6.71
C ASN A 175 8.62 -14.66 7.09
N THR A 176 8.92 -13.77 6.14
CA THR A 176 9.18 -12.36 6.43
C THR A 176 7.96 -11.51 6.12
N GLU A 177 7.32 -11.02 7.18
CA GLU A 177 6.13 -10.16 7.13
C GLU A 177 6.49 -8.71 7.43
N LEU A 178 5.81 -7.80 6.73
CA LEU A 178 6.00 -6.37 6.83
C LEU A 178 4.65 -5.70 7.10
N ILE A 179 4.56 -4.95 8.18
CA ILE A 179 3.35 -4.27 8.62
C ILE A 179 3.56 -2.76 8.51
N LEU A 180 2.69 -2.09 7.76
CA LEU A 180 2.65 -0.64 7.68
C LEU A 180 2.11 -0.07 9.00
N GLY A 181 2.90 0.79 9.62
CA GLY A 181 2.54 1.52 10.84
C GLY A 181 2.00 2.91 10.53
N THR A 182 2.36 3.88 11.36
CA THR A 182 1.91 5.28 11.24
C THR A 182 2.35 5.88 9.91
N ASN A 183 1.48 6.65 9.26
CA ASN A 183 1.88 7.50 8.14
C ASN A 183 2.74 8.65 8.69
N ILE A 184 4.02 8.66 8.32
CA ILE A 184 5.01 9.66 8.73
C ILE A 184 4.85 10.93 7.91
N SER A 185 4.60 10.77 6.61
CA SER A 185 4.32 11.88 5.71
C SER A 185 3.46 11.45 4.53
N SER A 186 2.57 12.33 4.12
CA SER A 186 1.78 12.17 2.91
C SER A 186 1.51 13.51 2.24
N ASN A 187 1.47 13.51 0.92
CA ASN A 187 0.92 14.61 0.11
C ASN A 187 -0.33 14.19 -0.68
N ASP A 188 -0.96 13.06 -0.31
CA ASP A 188 -2.15 12.49 -0.93
C ASP A 188 -3.09 11.86 0.12
N GLU A 189 -4.39 11.85 -0.16
CA GLU A 189 -5.38 11.26 0.73
C GLU A 189 -5.47 9.73 0.59
N GLN A 190 -4.85 9.15 -0.45
CA GLN A 190 -4.79 7.69 -0.63
C GLN A 190 -3.87 7.03 0.40
N ASN A 191 -4.45 6.66 1.54
CA ASN A 191 -3.80 5.81 2.50
C ASN A 191 -3.61 4.39 1.95
N ARG A 192 -2.37 3.90 1.99
CA ARG A 192 -2.01 2.52 1.70
C ARG A 192 -2.14 1.70 2.98
N SER A 193 -2.62 0.48 2.83
CA SER A 193 -2.82 -0.46 3.92
C SER A 193 -2.59 -1.90 3.45
N GLY A 194 -2.67 -2.82 4.40
CA GLY A 194 -2.49 -4.24 4.18
C GLY A 194 -1.06 -4.71 4.46
N THR A 195 -0.96 -6.01 4.72
CA THR A 195 0.31 -6.67 5.03
C THR A 195 1.11 -6.89 3.75
N LEU A 196 2.43 -6.68 3.83
CA LEU A 196 3.37 -7.00 2.76
C LEU A 196 4.25 -8.17 3.21
N TYR A 197 4.90 -8.84 2.25
CA TYR A 197 5.84 -9.92 2.54
C TYR A 197 7.07 -9.84 1.66
N LEU A 198 8.23 -10.23 2.19
CA LEU A 198 9.44 -10.42 1.40
C LEU A 198 9.70 -11.91 1.24
N PHE A 199 10.16 -12.31 0.06
CA PHE A 199 10.62 -13.67 -0.19
C PHE A 199 11.70 -13.71 -1.27
N ASN A 200 12.52 -14.76 -1.23
CA ASN A 200 13.48 -15.07 -2.29
C ASN A 200 12.73 -15.73 -3.44
N ASN A 201 12.72 -15.09 -4.61
CA ASN A 201 12.09 -15.65 -5.80
C ASN A 201 12.98 -16.73 -6.45
N LYS A 202 12.41 -17.45 -7.42
CA LYS A 202 13.09 -18.55 -8.13
C LYS A 202 14.38 -18.14 -8.87
N ASN A 203 14.58 -16.84 -9.10
CA ASN A 203 15.77 -16.30 -9.76
C ASN A 203 16.86 -15.88 -8.74
N GLY A 204 16.64 -16.12 -7.44
CA GLY A 204 17.57 -15.75 -6.37
C GLY A 204 17.54 -14.27 -5.98
N SER A 205 16.61 -13.48 -6.52
CA SER A 205 16.39 -12.08 -6.13
C SER A 205 15.24 -11.97 -5.13
N ILE A 206 15.19 -10.86 -4.38
CA ILE A 206 14.08 -10.59 -3.47
C ILE A 206 12.91 -10.01 -4.23
N SER A 207 11.71 -10.48 -3.92
CA SER A 207 10.45 -9.93 -4.38
C SER A 207 9.59 -9.51 -3.20
N LEU A 208 8.81 -8.45 -3.42
CA LEU A 208 7.84 -7.93 -2.48
C LEU A 208 6.45 -8.41 -2.89
N ILE A 209 5.71 -8.97 -1.94
CA ILE A 209 4.30 -9.31 -2.10
C ILE A 209 3.47 -8.18 -1.49
N THR A 210 2.51 -7.67 -2.25
CA THR A 210 1.64 -6.57 -1.82
C THR A 210 0.17 -6.91 -2.06
N PRO A 211 -0.78 -6.30 -1.33
CA PRO A 211 -2.18 -6.35 -1.70
C PRO A 211 -2.39 -5.92 -3.15
N ASN A 212 -3.41 -6.45 -3.81
CA ASN A 212 -3.78 -5.95 -5.13
C ASN A 212 -4.48 -4.59 -5.02
N TYR A 213 -3.68 -3.52 -5.12
CA TYR A 213 -4.17 -2.15 -5.05
C TYR A 213 -5.02 -1.72 -6.24
N ALA A 214 -4.94 -2.40 -7.39
CA ALA A 214 -5.75 -2.07 -8.56
C ALA A 214 -7.23 -2.48 -8.39
N GLY A 215 -7.52 -3.42 -7.47
CA GLY A 215 -8.89 -3.86 -7.15
C GLY A 215 -9.62 -4.60 -8.27
N ASN A 216 -8.94 -4.92 -9.36
CA ASN A 216 -9.52 -5.52 -10.57
C ASN A 216 -9.39 -7.06 -10.58
N VAL A 217 -9.86 -7.72 -9.52
CA VAL A 217 -9.84 -9.19 -9.38
C VAL A 217 -11.24 -9.78 -9.37
N THR A 218 -11.38 -11.03 -9.81
CA THR A 218 -12.62 -11.79 -9.66
C THR A 218 -12.83 -12.20 -8.18
N ASP A 219 -14.04 -12.62 -7.83
CA ASP A 219 -14.37 -12.98 -6.45
C ASP A 219 -13.50 -14.11 -5.89
N ASP A 220 -13.14 -15.09 -6.73
CA ASP A 220 -12.25 -16.21 -6.38
C ASP A 220 -10.76 -15.83 -6.30
N GLN A 221 -10.42 -14.57 -6.62
CA GLN A 221 -9.06 -14.04 -6.65
C GLN A 221 -8.82 -12.94 -5.60
N LYS A 222 -9.76 -12.69 -4.70
CA LYS A 222 -9.66 -11.63 -3.67
C LYS A 222 -8.50 -11.81 -2.69
N ASP A 223 -8.05 -13.04 -2.47
CA ASP A 223 -6.87 -13.37 -1.64
C ASP A 223 -5.57 -13.41 -2.44
N VAL A 224 -5.61 -13.23 -3.77
CA VAL A 224 -4.41 -13.24 -4.61
C VAL A 224 -3.72 -11.88 -4.52
N MET A 225 -2.49 -11.91 -4.02
CA MET A 225 -1.63 -10.73 -3.86
C MET A 225 -0.79 -10.47 -5.13
N LEU A 226 -0.09 -9.34 -5.20
CA LEU A 226 0.79 -8.99 -6.31
C LEU A 226 2.25 -9.25 -5.96
N GLU A 227 2.96 -9.99 -6.81
CA GLU A 227 4.43 -10.03 -6.80
C GLU A 227 4.98 -8.75 -7.46
N VAL A 228 5.92 -8.10 -6.80
CA VAL A 228 6.63 -6.93 -7.29
C VAL A 228 8.12 -7.20 -7.18
N ILE A 229 8.83 -7.00 -8.29
CA ILE A 229 10.28 -7.22 -8.39
C ILE A 229 11.01 -5.88 -8.24
N GLN A 230 12.30 -5.98 -7.88
CA GLN A 230 13.19 -4.82 -7.84
C GLN A 230 13.42 -4.25 -9.24
#